data_AF-A0A2X1Q1W1-F1
#
_entry.id   AF-A0A2X1Q1W1-F1
#
_cell.length_a   1.000
_cell.length_b   1.000
_cell.length_c   1.000
_cell.angle_alpha   90.00
_cell.angle_beta   90.00
_cell.angle_gamma   90.00
#
_symmetry.space_group_name_H-M   'P 1'
#
loop_
_entity.id
_entity.type
_entity.pdbx_description
1 polymer ?
#
loop_
_entity_poly.entity_id
_entity_poly.type
_entity_poly.pdbx_seq_one_letter_code
_entity_poly.pdbx_strand_id
1 'polypeptide(L)' 'MFVKNGAQKGKQENPHSQVVLDDKSAVKNAWGLNSKDSAIIVLDKTGKVKFVKEGKLSDSDIQTVISLVNGLTK' A
#
# COMPACT_ATOMS: atom_id res chain seq x y z
N MET A 1 2.32 -22.12 -9.41
CA MET A 1 2.62 -20.89 -8.64
C MET A 1 1.53 -19.85 -8.90
N PHE A 2 0.49 -19.80 -8.06
CA PHE A 2 -0.65 -18.91 -8.29
C PHE A 2 -0.33 -17.43 -8.04
N VAL A 3 0.47 -17.15 -7.00
CA VAL A 3 0.81 -15.78 -6.58
C VAL A 3 1.71 -15.07 -7.59
N LYS A 4 2.70 -15.78 -8.17
CA LYS A 4 3.61 -15.17 -9.16
C LYS A 4 2.89 -14.79 -10.45
N ASN A 5 1.99 -15.64 -10.94
CA ASN A 5 1.23 -15.35 -12.16
C ASN A 5 0.26 -14.18 -11.95
N GLY A 6 -0.39 -14.09 -10.78
CA GLY A 6 -1.25 -12.96 -10.42
C GLY A 6 -0.49 -11.64 -10.31
N ALA A 7 0.66 -11.64 -9.62
CA ALA A 7 1.51 -10.45 -9.50
C ALA A 7 2.05 -9.97 -10.85
N GLN A 8 2.45 -10.90 -11.73
CA GLN A 8 2.95 -10.57 -13.07
C GLN A 8 1.86 -9.93 -13.93
N LYS A 9 0.64 -10.49 -13.94
CA LYS A 9 -0.49 -9.91 -14.68
C LYS A 9 -0.88 -8.54 -14.13
N GLY A 10 -0.97 -8.40 -12.81
CA GLY A 10 -1.27 -7.12 -12.17
C GLY A 10 -0.27 -6.02 -12.51
N LYS A 11 1.03 -6.37 -12.65
CA LYS A 11 2.08 -5.43 -13.07
C LYS A 11 1.97 -5.00 -14.53
N GLN A 12 1.48 -5.87 -15.42
CA GLN A 12 1.20 -5.52 -16.82
C GLN A 12 0.02 -4.52 -16.90
N GLU A 13 -1.01 -4.74 -16.09
CA GLU A 13 -2.20 -3.87 -16.04
C GLU A 13 -1.93 -2.55 -15.29
N ASN A 14 -0.98 -2.53 -14.35
CA ASN A 14 -0.63 -1.38 -13.53
C ASN A 14 0.89 -1.16 -13.50
N PRO A 15 1.50 -0.68 -14.60
CA PRO A 15 2.96 -0.56 -14.69
C PRO A 15 3.56 0.39 -13.64
N HIS A 16 2.77 1.35 -13.15
CA HIS A 16 3.17 2.30 -12.11
C HIS A 16 3.05 1.75 -10.68
N SER A 17 2.40 0.60 -10.47
CA SER A 17 2.34 -0.06 -9.16
C SER A 17 3.50 -1.02 -8.98
N GLN A 18 3.85 -1.33 -7.73
CA GLN A 18 4.85 -2.36 -7.41
C GLN A 18 4.21 -3.38 -6.49
N VAL A 19 4.48 -4.66 -6.75
CA VAL A 19 4.07 -5.77 -5.89
C VAL A 19 5.34 -6.39 -5.32
N VAL A 20 5.42 -6.46 -3.99
CA VAL A 20 6.56 -7.02 -3.27
C VAL A 20 6.07 -8.23 -2.49
N LEU A 21 6.73 -9.38 -2.68
CA LEU A 21 6.47 -10.59 -1.90
C LEU A 21 7.32 -10.55 -0.63
N ASP A 22 6.68 -10.31 0.51
CA ASP A 22 7.33 -10.26 1.82
C ASP A 22 7.38 -11.65 2.49
N ASP A 23 8.01 -12.62 1.81
CA ASP A 23 8.01 -14.03 2.26
C ASP A 23 8.65 -14.24 3.65
N LYS A 24 9.51 -13.32 4.08
CA LYS A 24 10.17 -13.33 5.40
C LYS A 24 9.51 -12.40 6.43
N SER A 25 8.37 -11.79 6.11
CA SER A 25 7.66 -10.84 6.98
C SER A 25 8.53 -9.65 7.44
N ALA A 26 9.53 -9.24 6.64
CA ALA A 26 10.45 -8.17 7.00
C ALA A 26 9.74 -6.82 7.06
N VAL A 27 8.87 -6.51 6.09
CA VAL A 27 8.08 -5.27 6.07
C VAL A 27 7.04 -5.31 7.18
N LYS A 28 6.32 -6.44 7.31
CA LYS A 28 5.34 -6.63 8.39
C LYS A 28 5.94 -6.33 9.76
N ASN A 29 7.12 -6.90 10.06
CA ASN A 29 7.77 -6.73 11.35
C ASN A 29 8.31 -5.30 11.54
N ALA A 30 8.92 -4.71 10.52
CA ALA A 30 9.47 -3.35 10.60
C ALA A 30 8.38 -2.28 10.85
N TRP A 31 7.19 -2.50 10.30
CA TRP A 31 6.05 -1.58 10.43
C TRP A 31 5.08 -1.97 11.56
N GLY A 32 5.32 -3.10 12.25
CA GLY A 32 4.44 -3.59 13.32
C GLY A 32 3.02 -3.94 12.87
N LEU A 33 2.86 -4.39 11.62
CA LEU A 33 1.54 -4.62 11.02
C LEU A 33 0.83 -5.82 11.65
N ASN A 34 -0.49 -5.68 11.81
CA ASN A 34 -1.33 -6.73 12.38
C ASN A 34 -1.36 -7.97 11.47
N SER A 35 -1.39 -9.15 12.11
CA SER A 35 -1.50 -10.40 11.35
C SER A 35 -2.90 -10.57 10.80
N LYS A 36 -3.00 -10.98 9.53
CA LYS A 36 -4.28 -11.21 8.82
C LYS A 36 -5.16 -9.96 8.67
N ASP A 37 -4.55 -8.78 8.73
CA ASP A 37 -5.22 -7.51 8.45
C ASP A 37 -4.58 -6.80 7.25
N SER A 38 -5.25 -5.78 6.73
CA SER A 38 -4.75 -4.89 5.69
C SER A 38 -4.29 -3.58 6.30
N ALA A 39 -3.20 -3.01 5.80
CA ALA A 39 -2.77 -1.66 6.18
C ALA A 39 -2.62 -0.79 4.93
N ILE A 40 -3.12 0.44 5.00
CA ILE A 40 -2.96 1.47 3.99
C ILE A 40 -2.12 2.59 4.59
N ILE A 41 -1.01 2.90 3.95
CA ILE A 41 -0.05 3.91 4.40
C ILE A 41 0.24 4.87 3.24
N VAL A 42 0.13 6.17 3.49
CA VAL A 42 0.50 7.21 2.51
C VAL A 42 1.79 7.88 2.99
N LEU A 43 2.77 7.94 2.10
CA LEU A 43 4.06 8.60 2.32
C LEU A 43 4.20 9.81 1.38
N ASP A 44 4.91 10.84 1.83
CA ASP A 44 5.35 11.93 0.93
C ASP A 44 6.62 11.56 0.13
N LYS A 45 7.04 12.47 -0.76
CA LYS A 45 8.25 12.32 -1.59
C LYS A 45 9.54 12.12 -0.78
N THR A 46 9.55 12.47 0.51
CA THR A 46 10.69 12.28 1.43
C THR A 46 10.58 11.00 2.27
N GLY A 47 9.54 10.19 2.03
CA GLY A 47 9.26 8.96 2.78
C GLY A 47 8.60 9.18 4.13
N LYS A 48 8.12 10.40 4.44
CA LYS A 48 7.41 10.65 5.71
C LYS A 48 5.96 10.20 5.63
N VAL A 49 5.52 9.53 6.67
CA VAL A 49 4.12 9.10 6.83
C VAL A 49 3.20 10.31 6.94
N LYS A 50 2.15 10.31 6.12
CA LYS A 50 1.06 11.30 6.13
C LYS A 50 -0.28 10.71 6.53
N PHE A 51 -0.43 9.41 6.41
CA PHE A 51 -1.66 8.69 6.76
C PHE A 51 -1.34 7.23 7.03
N VAL A 52 -2.01 6.65 8.02
CA VAL A 52 -1.99 5.22 8.34
C VAL A 52 -3.41 4.80 8.68
N LYS A 53 -3.86 3.70 8.07
CA LYS A 53 -5.12 3.05 8.41
C LYS A 53 -4.94 1.55 8.37
N GLU A 54 -5.23 0.91 9.50
CA GLU A 54 -5.43 -0.54 9.57
C GLU A 54 -6.87 -0.87 9.17
N GLY A 55 -7.05 -2.02 8.54
CA GLY A 55 -8.32 -2.46 7.98
C GLY A 55 -8.72 -1.77 6.69
N LYS A 56 -9.91 -2.11 6.22
CA LYS A 56 -10.51 -1.56 5.01
C LYS A 56 -10.77 -0.06 5.17
N LEU A 57 -10.44 0.72 4.13
CA LEU A 57 -10.83 2.13 4.05
C LEU A 57 -12.35 2.27 3.95
N SER A 58 -12.92 3.23 4.69
CA SER A 58 -14.26 3.73 4.42
C SER A 58 -14.28 4.64 3.18
N ASP A 59 -15.46 4.99 2.68
CA ASP A 59 -15.58 5.93 1.56
C ASP A 59 -14.97 7.31 1.89
N SER A 60 -15.08 7.76 3.14
CA SER A 60 -14.44 9.00 3.60
C SER A 60 -12.92 8.89 3.66
N ASP A 61 -12.40 7.73 4.08
CA ASP A 61 -10.97 7.47 4.09
C ASP A 61 -10.40 7.49 2.67
N ILE A 62 -11.13 6.89 1.71
CA ILE A 62 -10.75 6.90 0.29
C ILE A 62 -10.62 8.34 -0.23
N GLN A 63 -11.61 9.19 0.02
CA GLN A 63 -11.55 10.60 -0.40
C GLN A 63 -10.35 11.32 0.23
N THR A 64 -10.10 11.08 1.51
CA THR A 64 -8.96 11.66 2.23
C THR A 64 -7.62 11.23 1.61
N VAL A 65 -7.46 9.94 1.32
CA VAL A 65 -6.24 9.39 0.69
C VAL A 65 -6.02 9.98 -0.70
N ILE A 66 -7.07 10.08 -1.52
CA ILE A 66 -6.98 10.68 -2.86
C ILE A 66 -6.56 12.15 -2.77
N SER A 67 -7.18 12.93 -1.88
CA SER A 67 -6.80 14.33 -1.66
C SER A 67 -5.35 14.48 -1.19
N LEU A 68 -4.89 13.63 -0.27
CA LEU A 68 -3.50 13.63 0.19
C LEU A 68 -2.53 13.34 -0.95
N VAL A 69 -2.75 12.27 -1.71
CA VAL A 69 -1.89 11.90 -2.83
C VAL A 69 -1.82 13.02 -3.87
N ASN A 70 -2.97 13.61 -4.24
CA ASN A 70 -3.02 14.74 -5.17
C ASN A 70 -2.27 15.99 -4.65
N GLY A 71 -2.25 16.21 -3.33
CA GLY A 71 -1.49 17.30 -2.73
C GLY A 71 0.02 17.06 -2.72
N LEU A 72 0.44 15.81 -2.58
CA LEU A 72 1.85 15.41 -2.48
C LEU A 72 2.54 15.24 -3.83
N THR A 73 1.78 15.01 -4.90
CA THR A 73 2.31 14.78 -6.26
C THR A 73 2.43 16.05 -7.09
N LYS A 74 1.73 17.13 -6.73
CA LYS A 74 2.03 18.48 -7.21
C LYS A 74 3.47 18.88 -6.89
#